data_AF-A0A0B1SWS0-F1
#
_entry.id   AF-A0A0B1SWS0-F1
#
_cell.length_a   1.000
_cell.length_b   1.000
_cell.length_c   1.000
_cell.angle_alpha   90.00
_cell.angle_beta   90.00
_cell.angle_gamma   90.00
#
_symmetry.space_group_name_H-M   'P 1'
#
loop_
_entity.id
_entity.type
_entity.pdbx_description
1 polymer ?
#
loop_
_entity_poly.entity_id
_entity_poly.type
_entity_poly.pdbx_seq_one_letter_code
_entity_poly.pdbx_strand_id
1 'polypeptide(L)'
;MVKKFLRSAITSKQYDNEDVIAELVAKACVQTVPKNSYNFNVDNIRICKILGSGVNTSMVMNGMAFKRGAEGEIKHVNNARIAVFTCPFDLTQTETKAGVFALAVFCSV
;
A
#
# COMPACT_ATOMS: atom_id res chain seq x y z
N MET A 1 -16.45 -17.40 -4.56
CA MET A 1 -15.85 -18.73 -4.89
C MET A 1 -14.49 -18.92 -4.22
N VAL A 2 -13.55 -17.98 -4.35
CA VAL A 2 -12.17 -18.09 -3.81
C VAL A 2 -12.09 -18.16 -2.26
N LYS A 3 -12.98 -17.45 -1.54
CA LYS A 3 -13.01 -17.41 -0.06
C LYS A 3 -13.03 -18.79 0.61
N LYS A 4 -13.77 -19.77 0.05
CA LYS A 4 -13.89 -21.13 0.63
C LYS A 4 -12.56 -21.88 0.64
N PHE A 5 -11.75 -21.72 -0.41
CA PHE A 5 -10.44 -22.38 -0.52
C PHE A 5 -9.38 -21.69 0.35
N LEU A 6 -9.47 -20.37 0.52
CA LEU A 6 -8.57 -19.62 1.38
C LEU A 6 -8.86 -19.84 2.87
N ARG A 7 -10.13 -20.06 3.23
CA ARG A 7 -10.55 -20.25 4.62
C ARG A 7 -9.82 -21.40 5.29
N SER A 8 -9.75 -22.57 4.67
CA SER A 8 -9.08 -23.75 5.26
C SER A 8 -7.61 -23.49 5.58
N ALA A 9 -6.88 -22.80 4.69
CA ALA A 9 -5.49 -22.43 4.91
C ALA A 9 -5.34 -21.43 6.07
N ILE A 10 -6.26 -20.46 6.18
CA ILE A 10 -6.20 -19.39 7.18
C ILE A 10 -6.65 -19.87 8.57
N THR A 11 -7.67 -20.73 8.66
CA THR A 11 -8.18 -21.28 9.93
C THR A 11 -7.08 -21.94 10.76
N SER A 12 -6.07 -22.54 10.13
CA SER A 12 -4.93 -23.14 10.82
C SER A 12 -4.02 -22.14 11.58
N LYS A 13 -4.07 -20.85 11.22
CA LYS A 13 -3.20 -19.81 11.81
C LYS A 13 -3.95 -18.71 12.52
N GLN A 14 -5.18 -18.41 12.13
CA GLN A 14 -5.99 -17.30 12.65
C GLN A 14 -7.45 -17.76 12.79
N TYR A 15 -7.68 -18.58 13.82
CA TYR A 15 -9.01 -19.00 14.25
C TYR A 15 -9.81 -17.78 14.79
N ASP A 16 -11.13 -17.79 14.61
CA ASP A 16 -12.10 -16.68 14.81
C ASP A 16 -12.05 -15.53 13.80
N ASN A 17 -10.88 -15.20 13.25
CA ASN A 17 -10.74 -14.12 12.25
C ASN A 17 -10.66 -14.64 10.79
N GLU A 18 -10.85 -15.94 10.56
CA GLU A 18 -10.62 -16.55 9.26
C GLU A 18 -11.52 -15.98 8.17
N ASP A 19 -12.77 -15.67 8.48
CA ASP A 19 -13.74 -15.23 7.48
C ASP A 19 -13.45 -13.80 7.01
N VAL A 20 -12.99 -12.92 7.91
CA VAL A 20 -12.62 -11.53 7.59
C VAL A 20 -11.34 -11.52 6.76
N ILE A 21 -10.31 -12.26 7.20
CA ILE A 21 -9.03 -12.33 6.49
C ILE A 21 -9.19 -13.00 5.13
N ALA A 22 -9.94 -14.11 5.04
CA ALA A 22 -10.18 -14.80 3.77
C ALA A 22 -10.93 -13.90 2.77
N GLU A 23 -11.80 -13.02 3.25
CA GLU A 23 -12.49 -12.05 2.40
C GLU A 23 -11.55 -10.94 1.89
N LEU A 24 -10.68 -10.40 2.75
CA LEU A 24 -9.68 -9.40 2.35
C LEU A 24 -8.70 -9.96 1.32
N VAL A 25 -8.17 -11.16 1.56
CA VAL A 25 -7.25 -11.83 0.65
C VAL A 25 -7.96 -12.15 -0.68
N ALA A 26 -9.19 -12.67 -0.64
CA ALA A 26 -9.95 -12.93 -1.86
C ALA A 26 -10.20 -11.66 -2.69
N LYS A 27 -10.56 -10.54 -2.04
CA LYS A 27 -10.77 -9.25 -2.71
C LYS A 27 -9.47 -8.76 -3.38
N ALA A 28 -8.35 -8.79 -2.66
CA ALA A 28 -7.05 -8.38 -3.18
C ALA A 28 -6.60 -9.24 -4.38
N CYS A 29 -6.75 -10.56 -4.29
CA CYS A 29 -6.40 -11.45 -5.39
C CYS A 29 -7.25 -11.18 -6.63
N VAL A 30 -8.58 -11.06 -6.48
CA VAL A 30 -9.48 -10.81 -7.62
C VAL A 30 -9.17 -9.48 -8.32
N GLN A 31 -8.81 -8.44 -7.56
CA GLN A 31 -8.44 -7.14 -8.12
C GLN A 31 -7.08 -7.15 -8.83
N THR A 32 -6.18 -8.06 -8.43
CA THR A 32 -4.80 -8.13 -8.97
C THR A 32 -4.69 -9.06 -10.18
N VAL A 33 -5.66 -9.97 -10.41
CA VAL A 33 -5.63 -10.93 -11.51
C VAL A 33 -5.62 -10.20 -12.87
N PRO A 34 -4.54 -10.34 -13.66
CA PRO A 34 -4.49 -9.79 -15.01
C PRO A 34 -5.32 -10.66 -15.98
N LYS A 35 -5.62 -10.13 -17.18
CA LYS A 35 -6.37 -10.85 -18.22
C LYS A 35 -5.75 -12.20 -18.59
N ASN A 36 -4.43 -12.32 -18.46
CA ASN A 36 -3.71 -13.58 -18.60
C ASN A 36 -3.39 -14.13 -17.20
N SER A 37 -4.10 -15.20 -16.79
CA SER A 37 -3.99 -15.80 -15.47
C SER A 37 -2.60 -16.37 -15.12
N TYR A 38 -1.74 -16.61 -16.11
CA TYR A 38 -0.37 -17.08 -15.90
C TYR A 38 0.57 -16.00 -15.35
N ASN A 39 0.22 -14.72 -15.50
CA ASN A 39 1.08 -13.61 -15.09
C ASN A 39 0.69 -13.04 -13.71
N PHE A 40 0.01 -13.84 -12.88
CA PHE A 40 -0.33 -13.45 -11.52
C PHE A 40 0.93 -13.42 -10.65
N ASN A 41 1.40 -12.22 -10.31
CA ASN A 41 2.50 -12.03 -9.36
C ASN A 41 1.96 -11.63 -7.99
N VAL A 42 2.43 -12.31 -6.94
CA VAL A 42 2.11 -12.03 -5.54
C VAL A 42 2.76 -10.72 -5.07
N ASP A 43 3.88 -10.30 -5.68
CA ASP A 43 4.58 -9.05 -5.32
C ASP A 43 3.74 -7.79 -5.56
N ASN A 44 2.72 -7.89 -6.42
CA ASN A 44 1.79 -6.79 -6.70
C ASN A 44 0.85 -6.51 -5.51
N ILE A 45 0.77 -7.41 -4.52
CA ILE A 45 -0.06 -7.25 -3.32
C ILE A 45 0.84 -6.88 -2.14
N ARG A 46 0.76 -5.62 -1.70
CA ARG A 46 1.48 -5.12 -0.52
C ARG A 46 0.58 -5.08 0.70
N ILE A 47 1.12 -5.45 1.87
CA ILE A 47 0.42 -5.44 3.15
C ILE A 47 0.97 -4.29 4.00
N CYS A 48 0.11 -3.34 4.38
CA CYS A 48 0.45 -2.27 5.31
C CYS A 48 -0.22 -2.51 6.66
N LYS A 49 0.57 -2.67 7.72
CA LYS A 49 0.06 -2.83 9.10
C LYS A 49 0.01 -1.48 9.80
N ILE A 50 -1.18 -1.09 10.26
CA ILE A 50 -1.41 0.12 11.05
C ILE A 50 -1.56 -0.31 12.51
N LEU A 51 -0.67 0.19 13.38
CA LEU A 51 -0.73 -0.09 14.82
C LEU A 51 -1.94 0.64 15.43
N GLY A 52 -2.66 -0.04 16.33
CA GLY A 52 -3.86 0.50 16.99
C GLY A 52 -5.18 0.23 16.25
N SER A 53 -5.14 -0.46 15.11
CA SER A 53 -6.33 -0.90 14.36
C SER A 53 -6.54 -2.41 14.53
N GLY A 54 -7.80 -2.86 14.43
CA GLY A 54 -8.18 -4.27 14.50
C GLY A 54 -8.23 -4.95 13.12
N VAL A 55 -8.37 -6.27 13.11
CA VAL A 55 -8.55 -7.05 11.87
C VAL A 55 -9.89 -6.71 11.20
N ASN A 56 -10.92 -6.42 12.00
CA ASN A 56 -12.27 -6.10 11.51
C ASN A 56 -12.34 -4.74 10.78
N THR A 57 -11.43 -3.81 11.08
CA THR A 57 -11.34 -2.49 10.43
C THR A 57 -10.39 -2.48 9.25
N SER A 58 -9.81 -3.63 8.90
CA SER A 58 -8.91 -3.74 7.74
C SER A 58 -9.70 -3.69 6.43
N MET A 59 -9.13 -3.05 5.41
CA MET A 59 -9.73 -2.93 4.09
C MET A 59 -8.69 -3.10 2.98
N VAL A 60 -9.16 -3.47 1.79
CA VAL A 60 -8.35 -3.51 0.57
C VAL A 60 -8.50 -2.18 -0.16
N MET A 61 -7.38 -1.56 -0.54
CA MET A 61 -7.34 -0.29 -1.23
C MET A 61 -6.66 -0.45 -2.59
N ASN A 62 -7.24 0.14 -3.62
CA ASN A 62 -6.63 0.21 -4.94
C ASN A 62 -5.77 1.48 -5.00
N GLY A 63 -4.45 1.31 -5.07
CA GLY A 63 -3.51 2.42 -5.15
C GLY A 63 -2.28 2.22 -4.28
N MET A 64 -1.61 3.31 -3.94
CA MET A 64 -0.43 3.31 -3.07
C MET A 64 -0.79 3.89 -1.70
N ALA A 65 -0.24 3.28 -0.64
CA ALA A 65 -0.38 3.74 0.73
C ALA A 65 1.01 4.05 1.30
N PHE A 66 1.15 5.22 1.94
CA PHE A 66 2.40 5.68 2.54
C PHE A 66 2.25 5.77 4.05
N LYS A 67 3.25 5.28 4.79
CA LYS A 67 3.29 5.40 6.27
C LYS A 67 3.61 6.83 6.72
N ARG A 68 4.35 7.58 5.90
CA ARG A 68 4.63 9.00 6.14
C ARG A 68 3.55 9.85 5.47
N GLY A 69 3.16 10.92 6.16
CA GLY A 69 2.21 11.90 5.64
C GLY A 69 2.80 12.75 4.52
N ALA A 70 1.95 13.53 3.86
CA ALA A 70 2.39 14.52 2.89
C ALA A 70 3.21 15.62 3.58
N GLU A 71 4.41 15.88 3.05
CA GLU A 71 5.28 16.96 3.48
C GLU A 71 4.92 18.21 2.67
N GLY A 72 4.00 19.01 3.21
CA GLY A 72 3.50 20.23 2.55
C GLY A 72 2.29 20.80 3.29
N GLU A 73 1.83 21.98 2.84
CA GLU A 73 0.65 22.64 3.42
C GLU A 73 -0.65 21.92 3.06
N ILE A 74 -0.74 21.41 1.83
CA ILE A 74 -1.93 20.74 1.32
C ILE A 74 -1.84 19.24 1.66
N LYS A 75 -2.66 18.80 2.62
CA LYS A 75 -2.69 17.40 3.08
C LYS A 75 -3.75 16.52 2.41
N HIS A 76 -4.71 17.12 1.72
CA HIS A 76 -5.82 16.42 1.11
C HIS A 76 -6.24 17.09 -0.19
N VAL A 77 -6.31 16.30 -1.27
CA VAL A 77 -6.74 16.75 -2.60
C VAL A 77 -7.58 15.65 -3.24
N ASN A 78 -8.70 16.05 -3.84
CA ASN A 78 -9.53 15.17 -4.67
C ASN A 78 -9.18 15.38 -6.15
N ASN A 79 -9.19 14.32 -6.96
CA ASN A 79 -8.95 14.35 -8.41
C ASN A 79 -7.60 14.96 -8.82
N ALA A 80 -6.53 14.64 -8.08
CA ALA A 80 -5.17 15.05 -8.42
C ALA A 80 -4.55 14.21 -9.55
N ARG A 81 -3.60 14.80 -10.28
CA ARG A 81 -2.66 14.07 -11.14
C ARG A 81 -1.44 13.69 -10.32
N ILE A 82 -1.04 12.43 -10.40
CA ILE A 82 0.09 11.88 -9.64
C ILE A 82 1.28 11.76 -10.57
N ALA A 83 2.41 12.35 -10.18
CA ALA A 83 3.70 12.17 -10.83
C ALA A 83 4.65 11.45 -9.87
N VAL A 84 5.38 10.47 -10.38
CA VAL A 84 6.37 9.71 -9.61
C VAL A 84 7.74 10.03 -10.18
N PHE A 85 8.61 10.59 -9.35
CA PHE A 85 9.99 10.92 -9.72
C PHE A 85 10.92 9.93 -9.02
N THR A 86 11.78 9.28 -9.79
CA THR A 86 12.81 8.36 -9.27
C THR A 86 14.17 9.04 -9.10
N CYS A 87 14.26 10.33 -9.43
CA CYS A 87 15.49 11.12 -9.32
C CYS A 87 15.47 11.94 -8.02
N PRO A 88 16.62 12.09 -7.34
CA PRO A 88 16.72 13.06 -6.27
C PRO A 88 16.52 14.46 -6.83
N PHE A 89 15.68 15.25 -6.17
CA PHE A 89 15.62 16.69 -6.39
C PHE A 89 16.70 17.32 -5.52
N ASP A 90 17.90 17.49 -6.07
CA ASP A 90 18.88 18.36 -5.45
C ASP A 90 18.40 19.81 -5.59
N LEU A 91 18.10 20.44 -4.46
CA LEU A 91 18.16 21.90 -4.39
C LEU A 91 19.63 22.24 -4.62
N THR A 92 19.95 22.90 -5.73
CA THR A 92 21.30 23.43 -5.97
C THR A 92 21.72 24.28 -4.77
N GLN A 93 22.46 23.66 -3.86
CA GLN A 93 22.95 24.27 -2.63
C GLN A 93 24.10 25.19 -3.04
N THR A 94 23.87 26.49 -3.07
CA THR A 94 24.98 27.44 -2.90
C THR A 94 25.55 27.24 -1.50
N GLU A 95 26.87 27.15 -1.39
CA GLU A 95 27.70 26.70 -0.25
C GLU A 95 27.57 27.49 1.07
N THR A 96 26.38 27.92 1.49
CA THR A 96 26.20 28.60 2.78
C THR A 96 25.41 27.72 3.74
N LYS A 97 26.05 27.37 4.86
CA LYS A 97 25.49 26.61 5.98
C LYS A 97 24.18 27.23 6.49
N ALA A 98 23.05 26.72 6.04
CA ALA A 98 21.78 26.74 6.77
C ALA A 98 20.95 25.54 6.30
N GLY A 99 20.71 24.60 7.22
CA GLY A 99 20.04 23.34 6.92
C GLY A 99 18.57 23.55 6.57
N VAL A 100 18.20 23.20 5.34
CA VAL A 100 16.81 22.98 4.94
C VAL A 100 16.72 21.54 4.44
N PHE A 101 16.10 20.67 5.24
CA PHE A 101 15.85 19.29 4.84
C PHE A 101 14.59 19.26 3.96
N ALA A 102 14.76 19.11 2.65
CA ALA A 102 13.67 18.75 1.75
C ALA A 102 13.54 17.23 1.74
N LEU A 103 12.45 16.70 2.31
CA LEU A 103 12.14 15.28 2.25
C LEU A 103 11.70 14.94 0.82
N ALA A 104 12.61 14.39 0.03
CA ALA A 104 12.25 13.74 -1.23
C ALA A 104 11.31 12.56 -0.93
N VAL A 105 10.16 12.53 -1.61
CA VAL A 105 9.24 11.39 -1.61
C VAL A 105 9.98 10.22 -2.26
N PHE A 106 10.58 9.37 -1.44
CA PHE A 106 11.22 8.14 -1.88
C PHE A 106 10.16 7.15 -2.37
N CYS A 107 10.11 6.99 -3.68
CA CYS A 107 9.55 5.84 -4.36
C CYS A 107 10.61 4.73 -4.35
N SER A 108 10.33 3.60 -3.70
CA SER A 108 10.96 2.33 -4.07
C SER A 108 9.90 1.45 -4.69
N VAL A 109 10.23 0.98 -5.90
CA VAL A 109 9.55 0.00 -6.76
C VAL A 109 8.76 -1.01 -5.95
#